data_AF-A0A7M1Q2W9-F1
#
_entry.id   AF-A0A7M1Q2W9-F1
#
_cell.length_a   1.000
_cell.length_b   1.000
_cell.length_c   1.000
_cell.angle_alpha   90.00
_cell.angle_beta   90.00
_cell.angle_gamma   90.00
#
_symmetry.space_group_name_H-M   'P 1'
#
loop_
_entity.id
_entity.type
_entity.pdbx_description
1 polymer ?
#
loop_
_entity_poly.entity_id
_entity_poly.type
_entity_poly.pdbx_seq_one_letter_code
_entity_poly.pdbx_strand_id
1 'polypeptide(L)' 'MKACLTTCPICGSKAVGRVANKQFYCSDCFNEINVSKEDYHVYAVLEDGTLELRTLSEAKYLFQVAVTNS' A
#
# COMPACT_ATOMS: atom_id res chain seq x y z
N MET A 1 2.94 15.47 6.48
CA MET A 1 2.25 14.51 5.56
C MET A 1 2.23 13.13 6.21
N LYS A 2 1.10 12.70 6.79
CA LYS A 2 0.93 11.35 7.34
C LYS A 2 0.11 10.51 6.36
N ALA A 3 0.70 9.51 5.73
CA ALA A 3 -0.04 8.57 4.88
C ALA A 3 -0.81 7.56 5.76
N CYS A 4 -2.11 7.37 5.55
CA CYS A 4 -2.89 6.35 6.27
C CYS A 4 -3.64 5.52 5.24
N LEU A 5 -3.25 4.26 5.09
CA LEU A 5 -3.88 3.29 4.20
C LEU A 5 -4.75 2.35 5.04
N THR A 6 -6.07 2.53 5.00
CA THR A 6 -7.03 1.77 5.82
C THR A 6 -7.69 0.61 5.06
N THR A 7 -7.41 0.48 3.77
CA THR A 7 -7.97 -0.57 2.91
C THR A 7 -6.95 -0.98 1.86
N CYS A 8 -6.81 -2.28 1.63
CA CYS A 8 -5.88 -2.82 0.66
C CYS A 8 -6.38 -2.51 -0.76
N PRO A 9 -5.57 -1.88 -1.63
CA PRO A 9 -5.98 -1.59 -3.01
C PRO A 9 -6.09 -2.86 -3.88
N ILE A 10 -5.56 -3.99 -3.42
CA ILE A 10 -5.57 -5.26 -4.16
C ILE A 10 -6.79 -6.12 -3.82
N CYS A 11 -7.06 -6.34 -2.53
CA CYS A 11 -8.13 -7.25 -2.09
C CYS A 11 -9.30 -6.56 -1.38
N GLY A 12 -9.22 -5.25 -1.12
CA GLY A 12 -10.25 -4.52 -0.39
C GLY A 12 -10.33 -4.81 1.13
N SER A 13 -9.42 -5.62 1.67
CA SER A 13 -9.37 -5.91 3.11
C SER A 13 -8.96 -4.69 3.94
N LYS A 14 -9.43 -4.66 5.20
CA LYS A 14 -9.01 -3.70 6.23
C LYS A 14 -7.84 -4.20 7.09
N ALA A 15 -7.34 -5.42 6.84
CA ALA A 15 -6.18 -6.01 7.50
C ALA A 15 -4.86 -5.42 6.99
N VAL A 16 -4.82 -4.09 6.82
CA VAL A 16 -3.65 -3.34 6.34
C VAL A 16 -3.02 -2.60 7.51
N GLY A 17 -1.74 -2.87 7.75
CA GLY A 17 -0.94 -2.23 8.78
C GLY A 17 0.20 -1.41 8.17
N ARG A 18 0.62 -0.34 8.85
CA ARG A 18 1.85 0.37 8.50
C ARG A 18 3.05 -0.39 9.06
N VAL A 19 4.00 -0.74 8.19
CA VAL A 19 5.23 -1.45 8.57
C VAL A 19 6.46 -0.53 8.59
N ALA A 20 6.45 0.55 7.79
CA ALA A 20 7.45 1.61 7.86
C ALA A 20 6.88 2.95 7.39
N ASN A 21 7.74 3.97 7.24
CA ASN A 21 7.29 5.27 6.75
C ASN A 21 6.78 5.15 5.31
N LYS A 22 5.48 5.43 5.10
CA LYS A 22 4.77 5.27 3.82
C LYS A 22 4.78 3.85 3.24
N GLN A 23 5.08 2.83 4.05
CA GLN A 23 5.03 1.42 3.66
C GLN A 23 3.97 0.70 4.49
N PHE A 24 3.16 -0.10 3.79
CA PHE A 24 2.03 -0.81 4.35
C PHE A 24 2.04 -2.26 3.90
N TYR A 25 1.46 -3.13 4.72
CA TYR A 25 1.37 -4.56 4.44
C TYR A 25 -0.04 -5.05 4.71
N CYS A 26 -0.56 -5.88 3.81
CA CYS A 26 -1.87 -6.52 3.95
C CYS A 26 -1.71 -7.98 4.37
N SER A 27 -2.19 -8.34 5.56
CA SER A 27 -2.09 -9.71 6.10
C SER A 27 -3.00 -10.73 5.40
N ASP A 28 -4.00 -10.28 4.64
CA ASP A 28 -4.95 -11.19 3.96
C ASP A 28 -4.49 -11.61 2.56
N CYS A 29 -3.68 -10.78 1.90
CA CYS A 29 -3.25 -11.05 0.52
C CYS A 29 -1.73 -10.95 0.32
N PHE A 30 -0.97 -10.77 1.41
CA PHE A 30 0.49 -10.79 1.41
C PHE A 30 1.13 -9.77 0.44
N ASN A 31 0.47 -8.62 0.23
CA ASN A 31 1.01 -7.55 -0.60
C ASN A 31 1.57 -6.41 0.26
N GLU A 32 2.76 -5.94 -0.10
CA GLU A 32 3.37 -4.71 0.40
C GLU A 32 3.03 -3.54 -0.53
N ILE A 33 2.67 -2.39 0.06
CA ILE A 33 2.34 -1.16 -0.64
C ILE A 33 3.30 -0.05 -0.20
N ASN A 34 4.05 0.50 -1.16
CA ASN A 34 4.89 1.67 -0.95
C ASN A 34 4.22 2.89 -1.57
N VAL A 35 3.97 3.92 -0.75
CA VAL A 35 3.24 5.12 -1.14
C VAL A 35 4.19 6.30 -1.31
N SER A 36 4.23 6.85 -2.52
CA SER A 36 4.92 8.10 -2.85
C SER A 36 3.94 9.28 -2.87
N LYS A 37 4.42 10.48 -3.21
CA LYS A 37 3.54 11.66 -3.34
C LYS A 37 2.62 11.56 -4.55
N GLU A 38 3.08 10.91 -5.63
CA GLU A 38 2.48 10.94 -6.96
C GLU A 38 2.11 9.55 -7.49
N ASP A 39 2.43 8.49 -6.75
CA ASP A 39 2.34 7.11 -7.21
C ASP A 39 2.37 6.16 -6.01
N TYR A 40 2.00 4.91 -6.26
CA TYR A 40 2.24 3.81 -5.33
C TYR A 40 2.72 2.58 -6.10
N HIS A 41 3.53 1.78 -5.42
CA HIS A 41 3.99 0.49 -5.92
C HIS A 41 3.46 -0.61 -5.03
N VAL A 42 2.99 -1.69 -5.67
CA VAL A 42 2.53 -2.88 -4.95
C VAL A 42 3.43 -4.06 -5.28
N TYR A 43 3.91 -4.73 -4.24
CA TYR A 43 4.73 -5.91 -4.32
C TYR A 43 4.00 -7.09 -3.69
N ALA A 44 3.87 -8.20 -4.41
CA ALA A 44 3.47 -9.47 -3.81
C ALA A 44 4.67 -10.06 -3.07
N VAL A 45 4.47 -10.43 -1.81
CA VAL A 45 5.42 -11.25 -1.06
C VAL A 45 5.15 -12.70 -1.43
N LEU A 46 6.10 -13.33 -2.10
CA LEU A 46 6.03 -14.74 -2.44
C LEU A 46 6.32 -15.63 -1.21
N GLU A 47 6.04 -16.93 -1.32
CA GLU A 47 6.24 -17.90 -0.23
C GLU A 47 7.70 -17.98 0.24
N ASP A 48 8.66 -17.72 -0.65
CA ASP A 48 10.09 -17.68 -0.34
C ASP A 48 10.55 -16.33 0.24
N GLY A 49 9.64 -15.37 0.39
CA GLY A 49 9.90 -14.03 0.89
C GLY A 49 10.41 -13.05 -0.16
N THR A 50 10.49 -13.44 -1.43
CA THR A 50 10.84 -12.52 -2.52
C THR A 50 9.69 -11.57 -2.86
N LEU A 51 10.03 -10.41 -3.44
CA LEU A 51 9.07 -9.37 -3.80
C LEU A 51 8.90 -9.31 -5.32
N GLU A 52 7.67 -9.52 -5.79
CA GLU A 52 7.31 -9.33 -7.20
C GLU A 52 6.44 -8.09 -7.38
N LEU A 53 6.86 -7.19 -8.28
CA LEU A 53 6.08 -6.01 -8.63
C LEU A 53 4.77 -6.41 -9.32
N ARG A 54 3.63 -6.07 -8.72
CA ARG A 54 2.28 -6.37 -9.24
C ARG A 54 1.63 -5.20 -9.96
N THR A 55 1.88 -3.98 -9.48
CA THR A 55 1.24 -2.79 -10.05
C THR A 55 2.18 -1.59 -9.97
N LEU A 56 2.27 -0.89 -11.09
CA LEU A 56 2.72 0.48 -11.18
C LEU A 56 1.50 1.30 -11.57
N SER A 57 0.99 2.12 -10.64
CA SER A 57 -0.03 3.10 -11.00
C SER A 57 0.60 4.48 -11.02
N GLU A 58 0.47 5.19 -12.13
CA GLU A 58 0.54 6.65 -12.10
C GLU A 58 -0.63 7.12 -11.22
N ALA A 59 -0.41 7.89 -10.14
CA ALA A 59 -1.52 8.34 -9.30
C ALA A 59 -2.32 9.43 -10.01
N LYS A 60 -3.12 9.01 -10.99
CA LYS A 60 -4.40 9.62 -11.24
C LYS A 60 -5.45 8.69 -10.68
N TYR A 61 -5.98 9.11 -9.54
CA TYR A 61 -7.19 8.61 -8.93
C TYR A 61 -7.06 7.33 -8.09
N LEU A 62 -7.68 7.41 -6.90
CA LEU A 62 -7.89 6.34 -5.91
C LEU A 62 -6.77 6.13 -4.89
N PHE A 63 -6.54 7.12 -4.03
CA PHE A 63 -6.66 6.82 -2.59
C PHE A 63 -6.91 8.09 -1.79
N GLN A 64 -8.04 8.12 -1.07
CA GLN A 64 -8.25 9.01 0.07
C GLN A 64 -7.25 8.59 1.15
N VAL A 65 -5.98 8.93 0.97
CA VAL A 65 -5.11 9.13 2.12
C VAL A 65 -5.81 10.21 2.91
N ALA A 66 -6.34 9.88 4.08
CA ALA A 66 -6.79 10.88 5.03
C ALA A 66 -5.56 11.75 5.33
N VAL A 67 -5.37 12.82 4.55
CA VAL A 67 -4.39 13.85 4.82
C VAL A 67 -4.96 14.58 6.02
N THR A 68 -4.75 14.02 7.20
CA THR A 68 -4.95 14.77 8.43
C THR A 68 -3.85 15.83 8.42
N ASN A 69 -4.24 17.04 8.02
CA ASN A 69 -3.49 18.25 8.35
C ASN A 69 -3.49 18.36 9.87
N SER A 70 -2.36 18.02 10.47
CA SER A 70 -1.99 18.39 11.84
C SER A 70 -0.58 18.92 11.78
#